data_AF-A0A7S3GM39-F1
#
_entry.id   AF-A0A7S3GM39-F1
#
_cell.length_a   1.000
_cell.length_b   1.000
_cell.length_c   1.000
_cell.angle_alpha   90.00
_cell.angle_beta   90.00
_cell.angle_gamma   90.00
#
_symmetry.space_group_name_H-M   'P 1'
#
loop_
_entity.id
_entity.type
_entity.pdbx_description
1 polymer ?
#
loop_
_entity_poly.entity_id
_entity_poly.type
_entity_poly.pdbx_seq_one_letter_code
_entity_poly.pdbx_strand_id
1 'polypeptide(L)'
;MKKTLAVSLIAASLTVAGCATDPNNTQKGAAIGAVVGALLGKATGDNDKSRYAWGAAVGAIAGGAIGNYMDKQEEELRNELSDTGVQVVREGDNLRLIMPGDITFATDSSSISPNFNPVLQDVAKVVNNYEKTVLMIKGHTDDTGSEQYNQSLSERRA
;
A
#
# COMPACT_ATOMS: atom_id res chain seq x y z
N MET A 1 -22.64 -41.62 6.69
CA MET A 1 -22.72 -41.05 8.06
C MET A 1 -21.36 -40.74 8.68
N LYS A 2 -20.30 -41.55 8.50
CA LYS A 2 -18.96 -41.23 9.04
C LYS A 2 -18.21 -40.10 8.30
N LYS A 3 -18.48 -39.91 6.99
CA LYS A 3 -17.84 -38.86 6.18
C LYS A 3 -18.40 -37.44 6.43
N THR A 4 -19.65 -37.32 6.85
CA THR A 4 -20.30 -36.03 7.15
C THR A 4 -19.88 -35.46 8.51
N LEU A 5 -19.51 -36.32 9.47
CA LEU A 5 -18.98 -35.93 10.78
C LEU A 5 -17.56 -35.37 10.71
N ALA A 6 -16.71 -35.89 9.81
CA ALA A 6 -15.34 -35.39 9.62
C ALA A 6 -15.29 -33.99 8.98
N VAL A 7 -16.23 -33.68 8.09
CA VAL A 7 -16.33 -32.35 7.44
C VAL A 7 -16.83 -31.29 8.42
N SER A 8 -17.70 -31.66 9.37
CA SER A 8 -18.19 -30.74 10.42
C SER A 8 -17.12 -30.38 11.45
N LEU A 9 -16.13 -31.25 11.70
CA LEU A 9 -15.09 -30.99 12.70
C LEU A 9 -13.97 -30.08 12.16
N ILE A 10 -13.71 -30.10 10.85
CA ILE A 10 -12.72 -29.21 10.21
C ILE A 10 -13.30 -27.82 9.96
N ALA A 11 -14.60 -27.71 9.68
CA ALA A 11 -15.27 -26.41 9.55
C ALA A 11 -15.31 -25.62 10.88
N ALA A 12 -15.37 -26.32 12.02
CA ALA A 12 -15.41 -25.71 13.35
C ALA A 12 -14.05 -25.22 13.87
N SER A 13 -12.92 -25.70 13.32
CA SER A 13 -11.59 -25.22 13.69
C SER A 13 -11.15 -23.99 12.90
N LEU A 14 -11.76 -23.70 11.75
CA LEU A 14 -11.55 -22.43 11.02
C LEU A 14 -12.32 -21.25 11.62
N THR A 15 -13.39 -21.48 12.39
CA THR A 15 -14.19 -20.40 12.98
C THR A 15 -13.58 -19.77 14.24
N VAL A 16 -12.58 -20.42 14.87
CA VAL A 16 -11.95 -19.92 16.11
C VAL A 16 -10.69 -19.08 15.84
N ALA A 17 -10.10 -19.18 14.64
CA ALA A 17 -8.95 -18.34 14.24
C ALA A 17 -9.36 -16.94 13.72
N GLY A 18 -10.66 -16.67 13.56
CA GLY A 18 -11.18 -15.46 12.91
C GLY A 18 -11.34 -14.21 13.79
N CYS A 19 -11.06 -14.26 15.10
CA CYS A 19 -11.36 -13.14 16.02
C CYS A 19 -10.20 -12.66 16.90
N ALA A 20 -8.94 -13.02 16.63
CA ALA A 20 -7.83 -12.63 17.52
C ALA A 20 -6.55 -12.16 16.84
N THR A 21 -6.56 -11.81 15.56
CA THR A 21 -5.36 -11.28 14.89
C THR A 21 -5.77 -10.20 13.91
N ASP A 22 -5.28 -8.97 14.11
CA ASP A 22 -5.34 -7.95 13.08
C ASP A 22 -4.55 -8.47 11.87
N PRO A 23 -5.20 -8.75 10.73
CA PRO A 23 -4.53 -9.34 9.60
C PRO A 23 -3.50 -8.35 9.03
N ASN A 24 -2.31 -8.85 8.69
CA ASN A 24 -1.30 -8.03 8.03
C ASN A 24 -1.77 -7.63 6.61
N ASN A 25 -1.09 -6.66 5.97
CA ASN A 25 -1.56 -6.15 4.67
C ASN A 25 -1.52 -7.23 3.58
N THR A 26 -0.54 -8.14 3.61
CA THR A 26 -0.50 -9.32 2.75
C THR A 26 -1.77 -10.18 2.87
N GLN A 27 -2.23 -10.48 4.10
CA GLN A 27 -3.45 -11.24 4.34
C GLN A 27 -4.70 -10.48 3.92
N LYS A 28 -4.76 -9.16 4.18
CA LYS A 28 -5.85 -8.29 3.71
C LYS A 28 -5.93 -8.30 2.18
N GLY A 29 -4.80 -8.14 1.50
CA GLY A 29 -4.69 -8.19 0.03
C GLY A 29 -5.13 -9.55 -0.52
N ALA A 30 -4.69 -10.65 0.08
CA ALA A 30 -5.11 -11.99 -0.33
C ALA A 30 -6.62 -12.20 -0.14
N ALA A 31 -7.20 -11.75 0.98
CA ALA A 31 -8.63 -11.87 1.23
C ALA A 31 -9.46 -11.05 0.23
N ILE A 32 -9.10 -9.79 0.00
CA ILE A 32 -9.76 -8.90 -0.97
C ILE A 32 -9.64 -9.50 -2.38
N GLY A 33 -8.43 -9.91 -2.76
CA GLY A 33 -8.16 -10.54 -4.04
C GLY A 33 -8.99 -11.81 -4.26
N ALA A 34 -9.14 -12.66 -3.23
CA ALA A 34 -9.98 -13.85 -3.32
C ALA A 34 -11.45 -13.52 -3.59
N VAL A 35 -12.00 -12.53 -2.89
CA VAL A 35 -13.39 -12.10 -3.07
C VAL A 35 -13.61 -11.55 -4.47
N VAL A 36 -12.76 -10.61 -4.90
CA VAL A 36 -12.85 -10.01 -6.24
C VAL A 36 -12.67 -11.07 -7.33
N GLY A 37 -11.66 -11.94 -7.18
CA GLY A 37 -11.37 -13.02 -8.10
C GLY A 37 -12.52 -14.03 -8.23
N ALA A 38 -13.20 -14.37 -7.12
CA ALA A 38 -14.36 -15.25 -7.15
C ALA A 38 -15.53 -14.66 -7.94
N LEU A 39 -15.79 -13.36 -7.76
CA LEU A 39 -16.86 -12.63 -8.46
C LEU A 39 -16.56 -12.55 -9.96
N LEU A 40 -15.34 -12.19 -10.34
CA LEU A 40 -14.91 -12.14 -11.74
C LEU A 40 -14.92 -13.54 -12.38
N GLY A 41 -14.46 -14.57 -11.67
CA GLY A 41 -14.47 -15.95 -12.14
C GLY A 41 -15.89 -16.48 -12.37
N LYS A 42 -16.87 -16.06 -11.57
CA LYS A 42 -18.29 -16.37 -11.78
C LYS A 42 -18.86 -15.63 -13.00
N ALA A 43 -18.53 -14.35 -13.19
CA ALA A 43 -19.11 -13.53 -14.24
C ALA A 43 -18.60 -13.87 -15.66
N THR A 44 -17.40 -14.45 -15.75
CA THR A 44 -16.71 -14.73 -17.04
C THR A 44 -16.78 -16.19 -17.49
N GLY A 45 -17.39 -17.07 -16.68
CA GLY A 45 -17.46 -18.50 -16.92
C GLY A 45 -18.87 -19.05 -17.12
N ASP A 46 -18.95 -20.33 -17.45
CA ASP A 46 -20.15 -21.15 -17.66
C ASP A 46 -20.95 -21.46 -16.37
N ASN A 47 -20.90 -20.59 -15.35
CA ASN A 47 -21.47 -20.77 -14.01
C ASN A 47 -20.99 -22.04 -13.26
N ASP A 48 -19.95 -22.70 -13.76
CA ASP A 48 -19.44 -23.91 -13.18
C ASP A 48 -18.74 -23.63 -11.85
N LYS A 49 -18.97 -24.47 -10.83
CA LYS A 49 -18.47 -24.21 -9.47
C LYS A 49 -16.93 -24.16 -9.40
N SER A 50 -16.27 -24.79 -10.36
CA SER A 50 -14.83 -24.75 -10.52
C SER A 50 -14.31 -23.33 -10.76
N ARG A 51 -15.08 -22.46 -11.44
CA ARG A 51 -14.63 -21.13 -11.90
C ARG A 51 -14.56 -20.10 -10.80
N TYR A 52 -15.54 -20.06 -9.90
CA TYR A 52 -15.45 -19.17 -8.73
C TYR A 52 -14.28 -19.56 -7.83
N ALA A 53 -14.00 -20.87 -7.67
CA ALA A 53 -12.94 -21.36 -6.82
C ALA A 53 -11.55 -21.03 -7.39
N TRP A 54 -11.37 -21.23 -8.69
CA TRP A 54 -10.14 -20.83 -9.38
C TRP A 54 -9.94 -19.32 -9.39
N GLY A 55 -11.01 -18.55 -9.64
CA GLY A 55 -10.99 -17.10 -9.55
C GLY A 55 -10.57 -16.63 -8.16
N ALA A 56 -11.13 -17.23 -7.10
CA ALA A 56 -10.75 -16.94 -5.72
C ALA A 56 -9.28 -17.25 -5.44
N ALA A 57 -8.80 -18.43 -5.86
CA ALA A 57 -7.40 -18.82 -5.63
C ALA A 57 -6.42 -17.89 -6.33
N VAL A 58 -6.64 -17.60 -7.62
CA VAL A 58 -5.79 -16.69 -8.41
C VAL A 58 -5.82 -15.29 -7.82
N GLY A 59 -7.01 -14.81 -7.47
CA GLY A 59 -7.19 -13.51 -6.83
C GLY A 59 -6.46 -13.41 -5.50
N ALA A 60 -6.51 -14.46 -4.66
CA ALA A 60 -5.81 -14.47 -3.37
C ALA A 60 -4.30 -14.41 -3.52
N ILE A 61 -3.75 -15.17 -4.48
CA ILE A 61 -2.32 -15.16 -4.78
C ILE A 61 -1.89 -13.78 -5.29
N ALA A 62 -2.64 -13.22 -6.24
CA ALA A 62 -2.33 -11.90 -6.79
C ALA A 62 -2.40 -10.80 -5.73
N GLY A 63 -3.48 -10.75 -4.94
CA GLY A 63 -3.64 -9.78 -3.86
C GLY A 63 -2.61 -9.95 -2.74
N GLY A 64 -2.25 -11.18 -2.40
CA GLY A 64 -1.18 -11.46 -1.43
C GLY A 64 0.20 -11.04 -1.93
N ALA A 65 0.50 -11.26 -3.21
CA ALA A 65 1.76 -10.84 -3.81
C ALA A 65 1.90 -9.31 -3.83
N ILE A 66 0.83 -8.57 -4.14
CA ILE A 66 0.80 -7.11 -4.05
C ILE A 66 1.04 -6.66 -2.61
N GLY A 67 0.32 -7.22 -1.64
CA GLY A 67 0.51 -6.89 -0.23
C GLY A 67 1.94 -7.13 0.24
N ASN A 68 2.54 -8.28 -0.13
CA ASN A 68 3.92 -8.60 0.25
C ASN A 68 4.94 -7.66 -0.39
N TYR A 69 4.72 -7.28 -1.65
CA TYR A 69 5.58 -6.32 -2.35
C TYR A 69 5.58 -4.96 -1.66
N MET A 70 4.38 -4.46 -1.32
CA MET A 70 4.21 -3.20 -0.61
C MET A 70 4.76 -3.24 0.83
N ASP A 71 4.63 -4.38 1.52
CA ASP A 71 5.18 -4.56 2.87
C ASP A 71 6.72 -4.47 2.88
N LYS A 72 7.39 -5.06 1.87
CA LYS A 72 8.86 -4.94 1.73
C LYS A 72 9.30 -3.52 1.36
N GLN A 73 8.57 -2.87 0.45
CA GLN A 73 8.86 -1.49 0.09
C GLN A 73 8.73 -0.55 1.29
N GLU A 74 7.69 -0.75 2.11
CA GLU A 74 7.46 0.00 3.33
C GLU A 74 8.60 -0.18 4.33
N GLU A 75 9.02 -1.42 4.55
CA GLU A 75 10.13 -1.75 5.45
C GLU A 75 11.44 -1.10 4.99
N GLU A 76 11.77 -1.19 3.69
CA GLU A 76 12.97 -0.54 3.14
C GLU A 76 12.92 0.98 3.25
N LEU A 77 11.78 1.61 2.92
CA LEU A 77 11.60 3.06 3.10
C LEU A 77 11.75 3.47 4.56
N ARG A 78 11.16 2.71 5.49
CA ARG A 78 11.27 2.99 6.93
C ARG A 78 12.70 2.89 7.42
N ASN A 79 13.45 1.90 6.93
CA ASN A 79 14.84 1.69 7.30
C ASN A 79 15.77 2.76 6.72
N GLU A 80 15.60 3.11 5.46
CA GLU A 80 16.46 4.12 4.82
C GLU A 80 16.16 5.54 5.34
N LEU A 81 14.90 5.81 5.74
CA LEU A 81 14.44 7.15 6.11
C LEU A 81 14.33 7.39 7.63
N SER A 82 14.70 6.42 8.48
CA SER A 82 14.47 6.45 9.94
C SER A 82 15.00 7.69 10.66
N ASP A 83 16.07 8.30 10.13
CA ASP A 83 16.75 9.45 10.73
C ASP A 83 16.60 10.75 9.94
N THR A 84 15.74 10.75 8.92
CA THR A 84 15.59 11.88 7.99
C THR A 84 14.45 12.83 8.36
N GLY A 85 13.59 12.42 9.31
CA GLY A 85 12.35 13.11 9.65
C GLY A 85 11.20 12.86 8.68
N VAL A 86 11.41 12.08 7.62
CA VAL A 86 10.35 11.68 6.68
C VAL A 86 9.49 10.58 7.29
N GLN A 87 8.18 10.77 7.28
CA GLN A 87 7.25 9.75 7.79
C GLN A 87 6.77 8.85 6.66
N VAL A 88 6.80 7.55 6.88
CA VAL A 88 6.24 6.55 5.98
C VAL A 88 4.87 6.12 6.51
N VAL A 89 3.82 6.32 5.72
CA VAL A 89 2.43 5.99 6.10
C VAL A 89 1.84 5.02 5.08
N ARG A 90 1.25 3.93 5.59
CA ARG A 90 0.59 2.90 4.77
C ARG A 90 -0.92 3.17 4.66
N GLU A 91 -1.43 3.24 3.44
CA GLU A 91 -2.84 3.51 3.13
C GLU A 91 -3.37 2.49 2.11
N GLY A 92 -3.73 1.30 2.60
CA GLY A 92 -4.16 0.19 1.76
C GLY A 92 -3.03 -0.27 0.83
N ASP A 93 -3.20 -0.02 -0.47
CA ASP A 93 -2.20 -0.34 -1.50
C ASP A 93 -1.25 0.83 -1.82
N ASN A 94 -1.37 1.95 -1.10
CA ASN A 94 -0.51 3.12 -1.28
C ASN A 94 0.49 3.29 -0.12
N LEU A 95 1.68 3.81 -0.45
CA LEU A 95 2.66 4.30 0.52
C LEU A 95 2.81 5.81 0.35
N ARG A 96 2.59 6.54 1.45
CA ARG A 96 2.67 7.99 1.49
C ARG A 96 3.87 8.42 2.31
N LEU A 97 4.79 9.12 1.65
CA LEU A 97 5.94 9.75 2.29
C LEU A 97 5.58 11.19 2.65
N ILE A 98 5.66 11.54 3.92
CA ILE A 98 5.40 12.90 4.42
C ILE A 98 6.75 13.54 4.71
N MET A 99 7.13 14.49 3.85
CA MET A 99 8.36 15.27 3.97
C MET A 99 8.05 16.60 4.66
N PRO A 100 8.67 16.91 5.82
CA PRO A 100 8.45 18.17 6.52
C PRO A 100 8.96 19.37 5.71
N GLY A 101 8.10 20.37 5.50
CA GLY A 101 8.41 21.50 4.63
C GLY A 101 9.56 22.39 5.12
N ASP A 102 9.75 22.48 6.43
CA ASP A 102 10.78 23.27 7.11
C ASP A 102 12.20 22.72 6.93
N ILE A 103 12.33 21.41 6.69
CA ILE A 103 13.62 20.77 6.38
C ILE A 103 13.86 20.66 4.87
N THR A 104 12.79 20.52 4.08
CA THR A 104 12.88 20.35 2.62
C THR A 104 13.07 21.67 1.89
N PHE A 105 12.43 22.76 2.33
CA PHE A 105 12.46 24.07 1.68
C PHE A 105 12.83 25.17 2.68
N ALA A 106 13.53 26.20 2.20
CA ALA A 106 13.62 27.45 2.96
C ALA A 106 12.26 28.17 3.00
N THR A 107 12.05 29.03 3.99
CA THR A 107 10.84 29.87 4.09
C THR A 107 10.58 30.61 2.78
N ASP A 108 9.33 30.54 2.31
CA ASP A 108 8.86 31.15 1.06
C ASP A 108 9.64 30.75 -0.22
N SER A 109 10.34 29.61 -0.18
CA SER A 109 11.11 29.10 -1.31
C SER A 109 10.53 27.80 -1.86
N SER A 110 10.75 27.55 -3.15
CA SER A 110 10.57 26.26 -3.81
C SER A 110 11.89 25.55 -4.11
N SER A 111 13.02 26.14 -3.70
CA SER A 111 14.33 25.50 -3.84
C SER A 111 14.52 24.46 -2.74
N ILE A 112 14.86 23.23 -3.15
CA ILE A 112 15.18 22.14 -2.24
C ILE A 112 16.44 22.50 -1.45
N SER A 113 16.38 22.33 -0.14
CA SER A 113 17.52 22.49 0.75
C SER A 113 18.63 21.50 0.37
N PRO A 114 19.89 21.94 0.18
CA PRO A 114 21.00 21.03 -0.12
C PRO A 114 21.18 19.91 0.91
N ASN A 115 20.83 20.18 2.17
CA ASN A 115 20.88 19.19 3.26
C ASN A 115 19.84 18.08 3.10
N PHE A 116 18.81 18.28 2.26
CA PHE A 116 17.76 17.31 1.99
C PHE A 116 18.07 16.44 0.75
N ASN A 117 19.09 16.78 -0.04
CA ASN A 117 19.49 15.98 -1.20
C ASN A 117 19.82 14.52 -0.85
N PRO A 118 20.53 14.19 0.25
CA PRO A 118 20.76 12.80 0.63
C PRO A 118 19.45 12.03 0.86
N VAL A 119 18.47 12.66 1.54
CA VAL A 119 17.15 12.05 1.78
C VAL A 119 16.43 11.75 0.47
N LEU A 120 16.50 12.65 -0.52
CA LEU A 120 15.93 12.39 -1.84
C LEU A 120 16.64 11.26 -2.58
N GLN A 121 17.95 11.10 -2.39
CA GLN A 121 18.72 9.98 -2.96
C GLN A 121 18.32 8.66 -2.30
N ASP A 122 18.08 8.65 -1.00
CA ASP A 122 17.60 7.51 -0.23
C ASP A 122 16.21 7.07 -0.71
N VAL A 123 15.28 8.02 -0.89
CA VAL A 123 13.97 7.76 -1.52
C VAL A 123 14.14 7.20 -2.93
N ALA A 124 14.98 7.82 -3.76
CA ALA A 124 15.20 7.39 -5.13
C ALA A 124 15.77 5.97 -5.21
N LYS A 125 16.68 5.60 -4.30
CA LYS A 125 17.26 4.26 -4.21
C LYS A 125 16.18 3.21 -3.97
N VAL A 126 15.27 3.45 -3.04
CA VAL A 126 14.16 2.51 -2.79
C VAL A 126 13.20 2.52 -3.96
N VAL A 127 12.71 3.67 -4.42
CA VAL A 127 11.74 3.73 -5.54
C VAL A 127 12.26 3.03 -6.81
N ASN A 128 13.55 3.14 -7.12
CA ASN A 128 14.16 2.46 -8.26
C ASN A 128 14.19 0.93 -8.14
N ASN A 129 14.22 0.38 -6.92
CA ASN A 129 14.14 -1.07 -6.70
C ASN A 129 12.69 -1.60 -6.83
N TYR A 130 11.71 -0.69 -6.81
CA TYR A 130 10.28 -1.01 -6.81
C TYR A 130 9.56 -0.48 -8.06
N GLU A 131 9.97 -0.97 -9.23
CA GLU A 131 9.51 -0.56 -10.56
C GLU A 131 8.01 -0.77 -10.87
N LYS A 132 7.28 -1.52 -10.02
CA LYS A 132 5.85 -1.81 -10.22
C LYS A 132 4.94 -0.80 -9.51
N THR A 133 5.49 0.36 -9.15
CA THR A 133 4.76 1.43 -8.45
C THR A 133 4.69 2.69 -9.30
N VAL A 134 3.60 3.45 -9.14
CA VAL A 134 3.46 4.77 -9.74
C VAL A 134 3.83 5.81 -8.69
N LEU A 135 4.80 6.67 -9.00
CA LEU A 135 5.19 7.77 -8.14
C LEU A 135 4.30 9.00 -8.41
N MET A 136 3.73 9.55 -7.34
CA MET A 136 2.95 10.79 -7.38
C MET A 136 3.52 11.77 -6.35
N ILE A 137 3.91 12.95 -6.81
CA ILE A 137 4.45 14.01 -5.96
C ILE A 137 3.38 15.09 -5.75
N LYS A 138 3.16 15.51 -4.51
CA LYS A 138 2.20 16.55 -4.14
C LYS A 138 2.84 17.56 -3.20
N GLY A 139 2.95 18.80 -3.64
CA GLY A 139 3.34 19.91 -2.78
C GLY A 139 2.17 20.38 -1.92
N HIS A 140 2.48 20.79 -0.69
CA HIS A 140 1.53 21.50 0.18
C HIS A 140 2.19 22.79 0.68
N THR A 141 1.36 23.77 0.95
CA THR A 141 1.72 25.05 1.57
C THR A 141 0.85 25.27 2.80
N ASP A 142 1.18 26.25 3.63
CA ASP A 142 0.35 26.63 4.76
C ASP A 142 -0.92 27.37 4.31
N ASP A 143 -1.76 27.77 5.26
CA ASP A 143 -3.00 28.50 5.04
C ASP A 143 -2.81 30.03 5.06
N THR A 144 -1.55 30.51 5.06
CA THR A 144 -1.25 31.94 5.07
C THR A 144 -1.10 32.46 3.64
N GLY A 145 -1.71 33.61 3.33
CA GLY A 145 -1.67 34.21 1.99
C GLY A 145 -2.90 33.89 1.15
N SER A 146 -2.81 34.08 -0.17
CA SER A 146 -3.92 33.79 -1.09
C SER A 146 -3.86 32.35 -1.59
N GLU A 147 -5.03 31.75 -1.82
CA GLU A 147 -5.16 30.39 -2.36
C GLU A 147 -4.40 30.23 -3.69
N GLN A 148 -4.49 31.22 -4.58
CA GLN A 148 -3.78 31.18 -5.87
C GLN A 148 -2.26 31.20 -5.69
N TYR A 149 -1.75 31.96 -4.71
CA TYR A 149 -0.33 31.97 -4.39
C TYR A 149 0.14 30.61 -3.87
N ASN A 150 -0.60 30.06 -2.90
CA ASN A 150 -0.31 28.78 -2.26
C ASN A 150 -0.40 27.60 -3.24
N GLN A 151 -1.35 27.62 -4.16
CA GLN A 151 -1.45 26.66 -5.25
C GLN A 151 -0.21 26.71 -6.15
N SER A 152 0.18 27.91 -6.63
CA SER A 152 1.35 28.06 -7.51
C SER A 152 2.67 27.68 -6.80
N LEU A 153 2.79 27.93 -5.51
CA LEU A 153 3.95 27.54 -4.72
C LEU A 153 3.99 26.03 -4.48
N SER A 154 2.82 25.41 -4.23
CA SER A 154 2.69 23.96 -4.07
C SER A 154 3.08 23.23 -5.36
N GLU A 155 2.64 23.72 -6.52
CA GLU A 155 3.01 23.16 -7.83
C GLU A 155 4.51 23.26 -8.13
N ARG A 156 5.17 24.34 -7.69
CA ARG A 156 6.63 24.50 -7.87
C ARG A 156 7.45 23.62 -6.92
N ARG A 157 6.88 23.22 -5.79
CA ARG A 157 7.51 22.33 -4.80
C ARG A 157 7.32 20.85 -5.12
N ALA A 158 6.33 20.51 -5.93
CA ALA A 158 6.07 19.17 -6.44
C ALA A 158 6.98 18.85 -7.63
#